data_AF-A0A9X0CKL9-F1
#
_entry.id   AF-A0A9X0CKL9-F1
#
_cell.length_a   1.000
_cell.length_b   1.000
_cell.length_c   1.000
_cell.angle_alpha   90.00
_cell.angle_beta   90.00
_cell.angle_gamma   90.00
#
_symmetry.space_group_name_H-M   'P 1'
#
loop_
_entity.id
_entity.type
_entity.pdbx_description
1 polymer ?
#
loop_
_entity_poly.entity_id
_entity_poly.type
_entity_poly.pdbx_seq_one_letter_code
_entity_poly.pdbx_strand_id
1 'polypeptide(L)'
;MLTVFVDGFWEEPASVTRLLGVKLEQHAGVSQRNARIGQHYKKSIIDSFDQHPDANFLAILEEDLDVSVDILSYLNSFYQSMKTTKVSIVYQLGMTRVLKRKLFKNELEATWPEPNEFVDWDMWMRANFNRKDRECIIPDISRTYHFGGKGLNVGGLMQSKYFEKHTLNKEPNVKLDVEIMYKESYEREIDRLLSKAKILDLAQTPCAKIKDAVPDTKDELYVFYIRMDSIDDFKTWKHVATCLRMWDLDARGFHNSMWRFWLKKNHIIVVGCPASKYCSHKPDNIKPIYIPESVERPLDE
;
A
#
# COMPACT_ATOMS: atom_id res chain seq x y z
N MET A 1 9.60 21.53 -5.87
CA MET A 1 10.81 21.69 -5.03
C MET A 1 11.24 20.29 -4.62
N LEU A 2 12.50 19.93 -4.83
CA LEU A 2 13.05 18.62 -4.51
C LEU A 2 14.27 18.82 -3.62
N THR A 3 14.31 18.11 -2.48
CA THR A 3 15.43 18.08 -1.54
C THR A 3 15.81 16.63 -1.31
N VAL A 4 17.09 16.31 -1.46
CA VAL A 4 17.65 14.99 -1.18
C VAL A 4 18.28 15.03 0.21
N PHE A 5 17.77 14.19 1.10
CA PHE A 5 18.29 14.02 2.46
C PHE A 5 19.17 12.78 2.52
N VAL A 6 20.45 12.96 2.86
CA VAL A 6 21.43 11.87 2.97
C VAL A 6 21.77 11.61 4.43
N ASP A 7 21.61 10.36 4.85
CA ASP A 7 22.02 9.86 6.18
C ASP A 7 23.53 9.62 6.21
N GLY A 8 24.28 10.70 6.46
CA GLY A 8 25.72 10.75 6.55
C GLY A 8 26.37 11.68 5.53
N PHE A 9 27.70 11.80 5.64
CA PHE A 9 28.52 12.71 4.84
C PHE A 9 29.24 11.95 3.72
N TRP A 10 28.46 11.40 2.78
CA TRP A 10 28.98 10.58 1.68
C TRP A 10 29.23 11.45 0.43
N GLU A 11 30.44 11.39 -0.12
CA GLU A 11 30.85 12.23 -1.25
C GLU A 11 30.15 11.83 -2.56
N GLU A 12 29.99 10.53 -2.81
CA GLU A 12 29.38 10.02 -4.05
C GLU A 12 27.90 10.41 -4.18
N PRO A 13 27.00 10.15 -3.20
CA PRO A 13 25.63 10.66 -3.23
C PRO A 13 25.56 12.19 -3.34
N ALA A 14 26.44 12.91 -2.65
CA ALA A 14 26.50 14.37 -2.74
C ALA A 14 26.93 14.87 -4.13
N SER A 15 27.76 14.11 -4.85
CA SER A 15 28.18 14.45 -6.21
C SER A 15 27.03 14.27 -7.21
N VAL A 16 26.21 13.24 -7.03
CA VAL A 16 25.01 13.02 -7.85
C VAL A 16 24.02 14.18 -7.71
N THR A 17 23.78 14.67 -6.49
CA THR A 17 22.86 15.80 -6.30
C THR A 17 23.37 17.09 -6.94
N ARG A 18 24.68 17.36 -6.84
CA ARG A 18 25.34 18.48 -7.55
C ARG A 18 25.21 18.36 -9.06
N LEU A 19 25.43 17.16 -9.61
CA LEU A 19 25.30 16.90 -11.05
C LEU A 19 23.88 17.19 -11.54
N LEU A 20 22.86 16.80 -10.77
CA LEU A 20 21.45 17.01 -11.11
C LEU A 20 20.95 18.43 -10.76
N GLY A 21 21.75 19.24 -10.08
CA GLY A 21 21.34 20.58 -9.63
C GLY A 21 20.20 20.56 -8.60
N VAL A 22 20.09 19.50 -7.80
CA VAL A 22 19.04 19.36 -6.78
C VAL A 22 19.57 19.74 -5.39
N LYS A 23 18.69 20.24 -4.52
CA LYS A 23 19.06 20.64 -3.17
C LYS A 23 19.50 19.40 -2.37
N LEU A 24 20.63 19.50 -1.69
CA LEU A 24 21.18 18.47 -0.81
C LEU A 24 21.10 18.93 0.65
N GLU A 25 20.65 18.05 1.53
CA GLU A 25 20.74 18.17 2.97
C GLU A 25 21.44 16.91 3.51
N GLN A 26 22.43 17.08 4.37
CA GLN A 26 23.16 15.97 4.98
C GLN A 26 23.16 16.14 6.50
N HIS A 27 23.07 15.02 7.20
CA HIS A 27 23.22 15.03 8.65
C HIS A 27 23.88 13.74 9.13
N ALA A 28 24.49 13.79 10.31
CA ALA A 28 25.05 12.60 10.94
C ALA A 28 23.95 11.57 11.22
N GLY A 29 24.27 10.30 11.02
CA GLY A 29 23.39 9.21 11.41
C GLY A 29 23.29 9.10 12.92
N VAL A 30 22.07 8.83 13.41
CA VAL A 30 21.78 8.64 14.84
C VAL A 30 21.31 7.20 15.03
N SER A 31 21.87 6.48 16.02
CA SER A 31 21.60 5.05 16.24
C SER A 31 22.12 4.12 15.13
N GLN A 32 21.57 2.90 15.03
CA GLN A 32 21.97 1.86 14.08
C GLN A 32 20.76 1.08 13.54
N ARG A 33 20.96 0.32 12.45
CA ARG A 33 19.93 -0.54 11.81
C ARG A 33 18.63 0.23 11.52
N ASN A 34 17.48 -0.37 11.79
CA ASN A 34 16.16 0.21 11.54
C ASN A 34 15.87 1.46 12.40
N ALA A 35 16.38 1.52 13.64
CA ALA A 35 16.28 2.72 14.47
C ALA A 35 16.94 3.94 13.80
N ARG A 36 18.11 3.73 13.16
CA ARG A 36 18.80 4.80 12.41
C ARG A 36 17.97 5.33 11.25
N ILE A 37 17.33 4.43 10.49
CA ILE A 37 16.41 4.83 9.42
C ILE A 37 15.25 5.65 10.01
N GLY A 38 14.65 5.19 11.12
CA GLY A 38 13.59 5.94 11.80
C GLY A 38 14.00 7.36 12.19
N GLN A 39 15.22 7.55 12.71
CA GLN A 39 15.72 8.89 13.05
C GLN A 39 16.00 9.75 11.80
N HIS A 40 16.50 9.14 10.72
CA HIS A 40 16.69 9.81 9.42
C HIS A 40 15.38 10.38 8.88
N TYR A 41 14.30 9.58 8.90
CA TYR A 41 12.98 10.04 8.49
C TYR A 41 12.47 11.18 9.37
N LYS A 42 12.57 11.06 10.70
CA LYS A 42 12.14 12.10 11.64
C LYS A 42 12.81 13.43 11.30
N LYS A 43 14.14 13.45 11.19
CA LYS A 43 14.91 14.67 10.90
C LYS A 43 14.55 15.26 9.54
N SER A 44 14.49 14.42 8.51
CA SER A 44 14.18 14.84 7.14
C SER A 44 12.79 15.47 7.03
N ILE A 45 11.79 14.91 7.73
CA ILE A 45 10.42 15.44 7.75
C ILE A 45 10.35 16.78 8.49
N ILE A 46 11.02 16.88 9.65
CA ILE A 46 11.09 18.12 10.43
C ILE A 46 11.69 19.24 9.58
N ASP A 47 12.89 19.01 9.03
CA ASP A 47 13.60 20.00 8.23
C ASP A 47 12.78 20.42 7.00
N SER A 48 12.14 19.45 6.33
CA SER A 48 11.28 19.75 5.18
C SER A 48 10.14 20.70 5.53
N PHE A 49 9.49 20.51 6.68
CA PHE A 49 8.43 21.40 7.13
C PHE A 49 8.95 22.73 7.67
N ASP A 50 10.12 22.77 8.29
CA ASP A 50 10.70 24.02 8.81
C ASP A 50 11.19 24.91 7.66
N GLN A 51 11.76 24.31 6.60
CA GLN A 51 12.18 25.01 5.38
C GLN A 51 11.01 25.50 4.52
N HIS A 52 9.83 24.91 4.69
CA HIS A 52 8.63 25.24 3.93
C HIS A 52 7.43 25.43 4.86
N PRO A 53 7.39 26.53 5.67
CA PRO A 53 6.40 26.72 6.72
C PRO A 53 4.94 26.70 6.22
N ASP A 54 4.71 27.15 4.98
CA ASP A 54 3.37 27.18 4.36
C ASP A 54 2.93 25.83 3.75
N ALA A 55 3.83 24.85 3.68
CA ALA A 55 3.52 23.54 3.11
C ALA A 55 2.61 22.73 4.03
N ASN A 56 1.46 22.30 3.52
CA ASN A 56 0.50 21.46 4.24
C ASN A 56 0.77 19.95 4.08
N PHE A 57 1.55 19.58 3.05
CA PHE A 57 1.82 18.20 2.67
C PHE A 57 3.29 18.04 2.25
N LEU A 58 3.84 16.85 2.45
CA LEU A 58 5.18 16.46 2.05
C LEU A 58 5.10 15.14 1.28
N ALA A 59 5.63 15.08 0.06
CA ALA A 59 5.82 13.83 -0.66
C ALA A 59 7.21 13.25 -0.30
N ILE A 60 7.25 11.98 0.08
CA ILE A 60 8.45 11.27 0.53
C ILE A 60 8.71 10.12 -0.43
N LEU A 61 9.90 10.10 -1.03
CA LEU A 61 10.37 9.06 -1.93
C LEU A 61 11.68 8.47 -1.38
N GLU A 62 11.80 7.16 -1.45
CA GLU A 62 13.04 6.43 -1.20
C GLU A 62 13.93 6.42 -2.46
N GLU A 63 15.23 6.24 -2.29
CA GLU A 63 16.21 6.35 -3.39
C GLU A 63 16.19 5.16 -4.35
N ASP A 64 15.61 4.04 -3.93
CA ASP A 64 15.53 2.77 -4.66
C ASP A 64 14.18 2.56 -5.37
N LEU A 65 13.52 3.68 -5.71
CA LEU A 65 12.25 3.71 -6.41
C LEU A 65 12.38 4.33 -7.81
N ASP A 66 11.96 3.58 -8.82
CA ASP A 66 11.55 4.17 -10.09
C ASP A 66 10.21 4.87 -9.91
N VAL A 67 10.04 6.04 -10.54
CA VAL A 67 8.81 6.82 -10.50
C VAL A 67 8.10 6.80 -11.85
N SER A 68 6.78 6.65 -11.80
CA SER A 68 5.93 6.72 -13.00
C SER A 68 5.93 8.11 -13.63
N VAL A 69 5.70 8.14 -14.95
CA VAL A 69 5.67 9.37 -15.75
C VAL A 69 4.54 10.34 -15.35
N ASP A 70 3.50 9.85 -14.67
CA ASP A 70 2.32 10.62 -14.25
C ASP A 70 2.30 10.92 -12.74
N ILE A 71 3.38 10.64 -11.99
CA ILE A 71 3.38 10.75 -10.52
C ILE A 71 2.92 12.14 -10.03
N LEU A 72 3.33 13.21 -10.71
CA LEU A 72 2.94 14.58 -10.34
C LEU A 72 1.47 14.88 -10.69
N SER A 73 0.97 14.42 -11.85
CA SER A 73 -0.45 14.62 -12.20
C SER A 73 -1.36 13.78 -11.30
N TYR A 74 -0.92 12.58 -10.93
CA TYR A 74 -1.57 11.72 -9.95
C TYR A 74 -1.69 12.47 -8.61
N LEU A 75 -0.57 12.97 -8.07
CA LEU A 75 -0.54 13.69 -6.80
C LEU A 75 -1.41 14.95 -6.83
N ASN A 76 -1.38 15.68 -7.94
CA ASN A 76 -2.18 16.88 -8.12
C ASN A 76 -3.70 16.60 -8.13
N SER A 77 -4.13 15.47 -8.72
CA SER A 77 -5.54 15.07 -8.75
C SER A 77 -6.10 14.90 -7.34
N PHE A 78 -5.33 14.30 -6.44
CA PHE A 78 -5.73 14.12 -5.05
C PHE A 78 -5.53 15.36 -4.19
N TYR A 79 -4.56 16.22 -4.51
CA TYR A 79 -4.32 17.44 -3.76
C TYR A 79 -5.54 18.36 -3.65
N GLN A 80 -6.36 18.43 -4.70
CA GLN A 80 -7.60 19.23 -4.65
C GLN A 80 -8.62 18.62 -3.68
N SER A 81 -8.78 17.30 -3.69
CA SER A 81 -9.62 16.54 -2.74
C SER A 81 -9.10 16.64 -1.29
N MET A 82 -7.77 16.68 -1.11
CA MET A 82 -7.13 16.80 0.21
C MET A 82 -7.39 18.14 0.91
N LYS A 83 -7.72 19.21 0.18
CA LYS A 83 -8.00 20.53 0.76
C LYS A 83 -9.35 20.60 1.44
N THR A 84 -10.34 19.89 0.89
CA THR A 84 -11.75 20.04 1.26
C THR A 84 -12.17 19.08 2.37
N THR A 85 -11.36 18.07 2.69
CA THR A 85 -11.81 16.96 3.53
C THR A 85 -11.01 16.73 4.81
N LYS A 86 -11.71 16.20 5.82
CA LYS A 86 -11.15 15.55 7.03
C LYS A 86 -10.55 14.17 6.70
N VAL A 87 -10.21 13.93 5.44
CA VAL A 87 -9.55 12.73 4.97
C VAL A 87 -8.12 12.77 5.53
N SER A 88 -7.88 11.87 6.46
CA SER A 88 -6.67 11.82 7.27
C SER A 88 -5.67 10.89 6.60
N ILE A 89 -5.22 11.24 5.39
CA ILE A 89 -4.56 10.25 4.54
C ILE A 89 -3.08 10.55 4.36
N VAL A 90 -2.29 9.55 4.73
CA VAL A 90 -1.00 9.30 4.10
C VAL A 90 -1.31 8.63 2.75
N TYR A 91 -1.10 9.29 1.62
CA TYR A 91 -1.26 8.59 0.34
C TYR A 91 -0.14 7.58 0.22
N GLN A 92 -0.44 6.34 -0.16
CA GLN A 92 0.57 5.33 -0.39
C GLN A 92 0.59 4.97 -1.87
N LEU A 93 1.62 5.41 -2.59
CA LEU A 93 1.76 5.27 -4.05
C LEU A 93 2.70 4.13 -4.41
N GLY A 94 2.42 2.94 -3.88
CA GLY A 94 3.43 1.90 -3.73
C GLY A 94 4.22 2.13 -2.44
N MET A 95 5.50 2.49 -2.54
CA MET A 95 6.34 2.79 -1.36
C MET A 95 6.45 4.29 -1.05
N THR A 96 6.11 5.16 -2.01
CA THR A 96 6.03 6.62 -1.79
C THR A 96 4.87 7.02 -0.90
N ARG A 97 5.09 8.03 -0.06
CA ARG A 97 4.10 8.55 0.89
C ARG A 97 3.84 10.04 0.72
N VAL A 98 2.59 10.48 0.87
CA VAL A 98 2.26 11.91 1.07
C VAL A 98 1.86 12.13 2.51
N LEU A 99 2.65 12.85 3.28
CA LEU A 99 2.43 13.11 4.70
C LEU A 99 1.80 14.49 4.93
N LYS A 100 0.68 14.53 5.66
CA LYS A 100 0.03 15.79 6.07
C LYS A 100 0.79 16.42 7.24
N ARG A 101 1.12 17.71 7.17
CA ARG A 101 1.82 18.45 8.24
C ARG A 101 1.16 18.26 9.59
N LYS A 102 -0.17 18.47 9.66
CA LYS A 102 -0.93 18.35 10.91
C LYS A 102 -0.87 16.95 11.52
N LEU A 103 -0.84 15.89 10.70
CA LEU A 103 -0.69 14.53 11.20
C LEU A 103 0.69 14.36 11.84
N PHE A 104 1.74 14.82 11.17
CA PHE A 104 3.09 14.73 11.70
C PHE A 104 3.27 15.58 12.98
N LYS A 105 3.08 16.90 12.87
CA LYS A 105 3.34 17.86 13.94
C LYS A 105 2.44 17.69 15.17
N ASN A 106 1.19 17.27 14.99
CA ASN A 106 0.24 17.19 16.11
C ASN A 106 0.09 15.79 16.69
N GLU A 107 0.47 14.73 15.96
CA GLU A 107 0.22 13.34 16.41
C GLU A 107 1.49 12.46 16.43
N LEU A 108 2.36 12.55 15.41
CA LEU A 108 3.46 11.59 15.24
C LEU A 108 4.80 12.08 15.83
N GLU A 109 5.12 13.37 15.71
CA GLU A 109 6.43 13.90 16.06
C GLU A 109 6.76 13.72 17.55
N ALA A 110 5.77 13.97 18.42
CA ALA A 110 5.93 13.92 19.88
C ALA A 110 6.09 12.49 20.43
N THR A 111 5.62 11.48 19.70
CA THR A 111 5.65 10.06 20.10
C THR A 111 6.53 9.22 19.18
N TRP A 112 7.29 9.86 18.28
CA TRP A 112 8.17 9.18 17.36
C TRP A 112 9.21 8.35 18.13
N PRO A 113 9.47 7.09 17.73
CA PRO A 113 10.36 6.21 18.48
C PRO A 113 11.73 6.84 18.78
N GLU A 114 12.22 6.60 19.99
CA GLU A 114 13.51 7.11 20.44
C GLU A 114 14.67 6.36 19.76
N PRO A 115 15.89 6.95 19.72
CA PRO A 115 17.03 6.33 19.05
C PRO A 115 17.40 4.93 19.56
N ASN A 116 17.09 4.59 20.81
CA ASN A 116 17.34 3.26 21.39
C ASN A 116 16.21 2.25 21.13
N GLU A 117 15.13 2.64 20.46
CA GLU A 117 14.00 1.77 20.12
C GLU A 117 14.16 1.22 18.69
N PHE A 118 14.45 -0.08 18.58
CA PHE A 118 14.71 -0.78 17.31
C PHE A 118 13.43 -1.16 16.57
N VAL A 119 12.62 -0.16 16.24
CA VAL A 119 11.33 -0.31 15.56
C VAL A 119 11.43 0.24 14.15
N ASP A 120 10.88 -0.50 13.17
CA ASP A 120 10.72 0.02 11.81
C ASP A 120 9.64 1.13 11.82
N TRP A 121 10.01 2.34 11.38
CA TRP A 121 9.15 3.52 11.44
C TRP A 121 7.81 3.31 10.75
N ASP A 122 7.80 2.55 9.66
CA ASP A 122 6.63 2.27 8.85
C ASP A 122 5.69 1.24 9.50
N MET A 123 6.23 0.27 10.24
CA MET A 123 5.46 -0.64 11.09
C MET A 123 4.86 0.12 12.27
N TRP A 124 5.64 0.98 12.92
CA TRP A 124 5.17 1.86 13.98
C TRP A 124 4.02 2.75 13.51
N MET A 125 4.14 3.39 12.34
CA MET A 125 3.05 4.19 11.78
C MET A 125 1.77 3.40 11.47
N ARG A 126 1.89 2.09 11.13
CA ARG A 126 0.75 1.22 10.82
C ARG A 126 0.02 0.70 12.05
N ALA A 127 0.65 0.74 13.22
CA ALA A 127 0.05 0.30 14.47
C ALA A 127 -1.24 1.07 14.78
N ASN A 128 -2.24 0.39 15.35
CA ASN A 128 -3.59 0.94 15.53
C ASN A 128 -3.62 2.25 16.33
N PHE A 129 -2.73 2.42 17.32
CA PHE A 129 -2.64 3.64 18.13
C PHE A 129 -2.18 4.88 17.32
N ASN A 130 -1.40 4.67 16.25
CA ASN A 130 -0.98 5.73 15.34
C ASN A 130 -1.92 5.87 14.15
N ARG A 131 -2.36 4.76 13.57
CA ARG A 131 -3.25 4.78 12.41
C ARG A 131 -4.66 5.25 12.77
N LYS A 132 -5.15 4.95 13.98
CA LYS A 132 -6.48 5.37 14.51
C LYS A 132 -7.61 5.13 13.50
N ASP A 133 -7.66 3.93 12.95
CA ASP A 133 -8.64 3.48 11.94
C ASP A 133 -8.71 4.30 10.64
N ARG A 134 -7.70 5.14 10.40
CA ARG A 134 -7.55 5.83 9.12
C ARG A 134 -7.08 4.84 8.06
N GLU A 135 -7.41 5.17 6.82
CA GLU A 135 -7.06 4.40 5.64
C GLU A 135 -6.16 5.23 4.73
N CYS A 136 -5.58 4.59 3.72
CA CYS A 136 -4.76 5.26 2.71
C CYS A 136 -5.37 5.05 1.34
N ILE A 137 -5.29 6.05 0.47
CA ILE A 137 -5.63 5.88 -0.95
C ILE A 137 -4.41 5.31 -1.66
N ILE A 138 -4.65 4.24 -2.42
CA ILE A 138 -3.66 3.57 -3.27
C ILE A 138 -4.22 3.45 -4.69
N PRO A 139 -3.40 3.60 -5.74
CA PRO A 139 -3.82 3.24 -7.09
C PRO A 139 -3.77 1.72 -7.29
N ASP A 140 -4.60 1.22 -8.21
CA ASP A 140 -4.55 -0.18 -8.63
C ASP A 140 -3.24 -0.52 -9.38
N ILE A 141 -2.81 0.38 -10.27
CA ILE A 141 -1.48 0.31 -10.90
C ILE A 141 -0.53 1.25 -10.16
N SER A 142 0.56 0.73 -9.59
CA SER A 142 1.50 1.52 -8.81
C SER A 142 2.14 2.66 -9.60
N ARG A 143 2.43 3.75 -8.89
CA ARG A 143 3.17 4.92 -9.41
C ARG A 143 4.65 4.92 -9.04
N THR A 144 5.08 3.90 -8.30
CA THR A 144 6.48 3.60 -8.02
C THR A 144 6.77 2.11 -8.20
N TYR A 145 8.04 1.81 -8.49
CA TYR A 145 8.56 0.46 -8.59
C TYR A 145 9.86 0.37 -7.80
N HIS A 146 9.92 -0.59 -6.88
CA HIS A 146 11.09 -0.79 -6.03
C HIS A 146 12.10 -1.69 -6.74
N PHE A 147 13.29 -1.15 -7.05
CA PHE A 147 14.37 -1.88 -7.70
C PHE A 147 15.48 -2.33 -6.72
N GLY A 148 15.37 -1.98 -5.44
CA GLY A 148 16.37 -2.24 -4.40
C GLY A 148 16.60 -3.73 -4.09
N GLY A 149 17.42 -4.42 -4.89
CA GLY A 149 17.81 -5.82 -4.64
C GLY A 149 18.79 -6.03 -3.48
N LYS A 150 19.32 -4.95 -2.90
CA LYS A 150 20.25 -4.94 -1.76
C LYS A 150 19.89 -3.78 -0.84
N GLY A 151 19.34 -4.09 0.33
CA GLY A 151 19.02 -3.10 1.36
C GLY A 151 19.13 -3.70 2.77
N LEU A 152 18.54 -3.03 3.76
CA LEU A 152 18.55 -3.52 5.15
C LEU A 152 17.73 -4.82 5.30
N ASN A 153 16.53 -4.84 4.71
CA ASN A 153 15.56 -5.92 4.87
C ASN A 153 15.27 -6.69 3.57
N VAL A 154 15.64 -6.12 2.41
CA VAL A 154 15.40 -6.74 1.10
C VAL A 154 16.72 -7.25 0.53
N GLY A 155 16.72 -8.53 0.13
CA GLY A 155 17.78 -9.17 -0.64
C GLY A 155 17.23 -9.78 -1.93
N GLY A 156 18.11 -10.31 -2.78
CA GLY A 156 17.76 -10.77 -4.13
C GLY A 156 16.59 -11.76 -4.22
N LEU A 157 16.52 -12.75 -3.31
CA LEU A 157 15.39 -13.70 -3.29
C LEU A 157 14.04 -13.03 -2.96
N MET A 158 14.04 -12.05 -2.05
CA MET A 158 12.84 -11.32 -1.67
C MET A 158 12.40 -10.37 -2.79
N GLN A 159 13.37 -9.69 -3.41
CA GLN A 159 13.16 -8.82 -4.57
C GLN A 159 12.52 -9.60 -5.72
N SER A 160 13.09 -10.75 -6.09
CA SER A 160 12.56 -11.56 -7.19
C SER A 160 11.19 -12.17 -6.89
N LYS A 161 10.99 -12.66 -5.66
CA LYS A 161 9.73 -13.29 -5.27
C LYS A 161 8.56 -12.32 -5.19
N TYR A 162 8.77 -11.10 -4.71
CA TYR A 162 7.69 -10.19 -4.34
C TYR A 162 7.67 -8.84 -5.07
N PHE A 163 8.80 -8.34 -5.58
CA PHE A 163 8.88 -6.97 -6.11
C PHE A 163 9.07 -6.92 -7.62
N GLU A 164 9.86 -7.84 -8.21
CA GLU A 164 10.22 -7.78 -9.65
C GLU A 164 9.02 -7.72 -10.60
N LYS A 165 7.92 -8.40 -10.26
CA LYS A 165 6.70 -8.47 -11.07
C LYS A 165 5.67 -7.38 -10.76
N HIS A 166 5.97 -6.44 -9.87
CA HIS A 166 5.07 -5.30 -9.62
C HIS A 166 4.97 -4.41 -10.86
N THR A 167 3.75 -3.95 -11.16
CA THR A 167 3.50 -3.11 -12.33
C THR A 167 3.76 -1.65 -12.01
N LEU A 168 4.48 -0.97 -12.90
CA LEU A 168 4.65 0.49 -12.90
C LEU A 168 3.79 1.12 -13.99
N ASN A 169 3.04 2.16 -13.65
CA ASN A 169 2.31 2.92 -14.65
C ASN A 169 3.26 3.64 -15.62
N LYS A 170 2.99 3.49 -16.93
CA LYS A 170 3.72 4.15 -18.01
C LYS A 170 2.85 5.15 -18.80
N GLU A 171 1.56 5.23 -18.49
CA GLU A 171 0.62 6.11 -19.19
C GLU A 171 0.65 7.51 -18.57
N PRO A 172 0.92 8.57 -19.34
CA PRO A 172 0.89 9.94 -18.86
C PRO A 172 -0.55 10.45 -18.70
N ASN A 173 -0.76 11.43 -17.82
CA ASN A 173 -2.02 12.19 -17.71
C ASN A 173 -3.28 11.35 -17.48
N VAL A 174 -3.16 10.25 -16.73
CA VAL A 174 -4.31 9.41 -16.36
C VAL A 174 -5.34 10.23 -15.59
N LYS A 175 -6.59 10.21 -16.05
CA LYS A 175 -7.73 10.85 -15.37
C LYS A 175 -8.25 9.93 -14.27
N LEU A 176 -8.45 10.48 -13.08
CA LEU A 176 -8.92 9.75 -11.91
C LEU A 176 -10.24 10.35 -11.41
N ASP A 177 -11.17 9.48 -11.04
CA ASP A 177 -12.36 9.90 -10.30
C ASP A 177 -12.06 9.87 -8.79
N VAL A 178 -11.60 11.01 -8.28
CA VAL A 178 -11.17 11.15 -6.88
C VAL A 178 -12.35 11.26 -5.91
N GLU A 179 -13.53 11.64 -6.38
CA GLU A 179 -14.70 11.92 -5.53
C GLU A 179 -15.31 10.61 -4.99
N ILE A 180 -15.15 9.51 -5.73
CA ILE A 180 -15.53 8.16 -5.27
C ILE A 180 -14.71 7.73 -4.04
N MET A 181 -13.51 8.28 -3.84
CA MET A 181 -12.62 7.87 -2.75
C MET A 181 -13.00 8.48 -1.39
N TYR A 182 -14.00 9.36 -1.31
CA TYR A 182 -14.52 9.77 -0.01
C TYR A 182 -15.25 8.63 0.68
N LYS A 183 -15.09 8.53 2.00
CA LYS A 183 -15.61 7.43 2.82
C LYS A 183 -17.01 6.98 2.40
N GLU A 184 -18.02 7.85 2.49
CA GLU A 184 -19.40 7.47 2.16
C GLU A 184 -19.62 7.15 0.67
N SER A 185 -18.93 7.85 -0.23
CA SER A 185 -18.98 7.57 -1.67
C SER A 185 -18.38 6.20 -1.99
N TYR A 186 -17.29 5.86 -1.33
CA TYR A 186 -16.60 4.58 -1.51
C TYR A 186 -17.46 3.43 -1.00
N GLU A 187 -18.11 3.59 0.14
CA GLU A 187 -19.06 2.59 0.66
C GLU A 187 -20.22 2.32 -0.31
N ARG A 188 -20.80 3.38 -0.88
CA ARG A 188 -21.84 3.24 -1.93
C ARG A 188 -21.30 2.55 -3.18
N GLU A 189 -20.05 2.85 -3.57
CA GLU A 189 -19.42 2.20 -4.71
C GLU A 189 -19.18 0.70 -4.46
N ILE A 190 -18.72 0.32 -3.26
CA ILE A 190 -18.55 -1.10 -2.92
C ILE A 190 -19.90 -1.84 -2.97
N ASP A 191 -20.96 -1.25 -2.43
CA ASP A 191 -22.32 -1.82 -2.50
C ASP A 191 -22.80 -1.98 -3.96
N ARG A 192 -22.58 -0.97 -4.80
CA ARG A 192 -22.89 -0.99 -6.24
C ARG A 192 -22.07 -2.05 -7.00
N LEU A 193 -20.83 -2.30 -6.59
CA LEU A 193 -20.00 -3.33 -7.19
C LEU A 193 -20.49 -4.72 -6.77
N LEU A 194 -20.66 -4.97 -5.47
CA LEU A 194 -21.09 -6.28 -4.96
C LEU A 194 -22.47 -6.70 -5.48
N SER A 195 -23.41 -5.77 -5.59
CA SER A 195 -24.75 -6.04 -6.16
C SER A 195 -24.74 -6.44 -7.63
N LYS A 196 -23.67 -6.13 -8.37
CA LYS A 196 -23.50 -6.49 -9.79
C LYS A 196 -22.54 -7.67 -10.00
N ALA A 197 -21.80 -8.07 -8.96
CA ALA A 197 -20.75 -9.06 -9.08
C ALA A 197 -21.32 -10.46 -9.34
N LYS A 198 -20.73 -11.17 -10.30
CA LYS A 198 -21.02 -12.58 -10.57
C LYS A 198 -20.32 -13.44 -9.51
N ILE A 199 -21.08 -14.29 -8.82
CA ILE A 199 -20.52 -15.11 -7.74
C ILE A 199 -19.71 -16.27 -8.35
N LEU A 200 -18.49 -16.45 -7.83
CA LEU A 200 -17.66 -17.64 -8.07
C LEU A 200 -17.82 -18.57 -6.86
N ASP A 201 -18.45 -19.73 -7.08
CA ASP A 201 -18.50 -20.78 -6.07
C ASP A 201 -17.19 -21.59 -6.09
N LEU A 202 -16.36 -21.33 -5.10
CA LEU A 202 -15.02 -21.89 -4.98
C LEU A 202 -14.87 -22.83 -3.79
N ALA A 203 -15.98 -23.24 -3.14
CA ALA A 203 -15.94 -23.99 -1.87
C ALA A 203 -15.14 -25.30 -1.96
N GLN A 204 -15.08 -25.93 -3.14
CA GLN A 204 -14.33 -27.17 -3.40
C GLN A 204 -13.13 -26.96 -4.32
N THR A 205 -12.79 -25.71 -4.66
CA THR A 205 -11.69 -25.42 -5.57
C THR A 205 -10.35 -25.57 -4.83
N PRO A 206 -9.44 -26.45 -5.28
CA PRO A 206 -8.10 -26.54 -4.69
C PRO A 206 -7.34 -25.22 -4.83
N CYS A 207 -6.50 -24.90 -3.85
CA CYS A 207 -5.67 -23.68 -3.82
C CYS A 207 -5.02 -23.36 -5.17
N ALA A 208 -4.31 -24.32 -5.78
CA ALA A 208 -3.61 -24.13 -7.05
C ALA A 208 -4.54 -23.79 -8.24
N LYS A 209 -5.84 -24.09 -8.14
CA LYS A 209 -6.82 -23.92 -9.22
C LYS A 209 -7.72 -22.70 -9.06
N ILE A 210 -7.51 -21.86 -8.04
CA ILE A 210 -8.31 -20.64 -7.83
C ILE A 210 -8.22 -19.72 -9.06
N LYS A 211 -7.02 -19.57 -9.64
CA LYS A 211 -6.81 -18.79 -10.87
C LYS A 211 -7.58 -19.38 -12.06
N ASP A 212 -7.61 -20.69 -12.19
CA ASP A 212 -8.27 -21.39 -13.30
C ASP A 212 -9.79 -21.33 -13.22
N ALA A 213 -10.33 -21.28 -11.99
CA ALA A 213 -11.76 -21.19 -11.74
C ALA A 213 -12.37 -19.84 -12.17
N VAL A 214 -11.55 -18.80 -12.36
CA VAL A 214 -12.00 -17.54 -12.97
C VAL A 214 -12.22 -17.77 -14.47
N PRO A 215 -13.42 -17.50 -15.02
CA PRO A 215 -13.69 -17.65 -16.45
C PRO A 215 -12.75 -16.81 -17.33
N ASP A 216 -12.47 -17.29 -18.54
CA ASP A 216 -11.68 -16.55 -19.56
C ASP A 216 -12.52 -15.46 -20.25
N THR A 217 -13.06 -14.55 -19.43
CA THR A 217 -13.78 -13.33 -19.82
C THR A 217 -12.88 -12.10 -19.64
N LYS A 218 -13.34 -10.92 -20.05
CA LYS A 218 -12.64 -9.64 -19.83
C LYS A 218 -13.63 -8.60 -19.35
N ASP A 219 -13.17 -7.69 -18.49
CA ASP A 219 -13.92 -6.56 -17.97
C ASP A 219 -15.20 -6.96 -17.20
N GLU A 220 -15.24 -8.21 -16.72
CA GLU A 220 -16.29 -8.71 -15.86
C GLU A 220 -15.96 -8.49 -14.39
N LEU A 221 -17.01 -8.47 -13.57
CA LEU A 221 -16.90 -8.33 -12.11
C LEU A 221 -17.32 -9.63 -11.43
N TYR A 222 -16.39 -10.20 -10.66
CA TYR A 222 -16.62 -11.42 -9.91
C TYR A 222 -16.43 -11.21 -8.41
N VAL A 223 -17.13 -12.02 -7.61
CA VAL A 223 -16.95 -12.07 -6.16
C VAL A 223 -16.86 -13.51 -5.66
N PHE A 224 -15.99 -13.76 -4.70
CA PHE A 224 -16.04 -14.97 -3.89
C PHE A 224 -15.86 -14.64 -2.41
N TYR A 225 -16.26 -15.59 -1.56
CA TYR A 225 -16.31 -15.38 -0.12
C TYR A 225 -15.32 -16.32 0.56
N ILE A 226 -14.60 -15.83 1.56
CA ILE A 226 -13.68 -16.61 2.38
C ILE A 226 -14.14 -16.61 3.83
N ARG A 227 -13.83 -17.67 4.58
CA ARG A 227 -14.06 -17.69 6.01
C ARG A 227 -13.06 -16.78 6.71
N MET A 228 -13.59 -15.89 7.53
CA MET A 228 -12.87 -14.92 8.35
C MET A 228 -13.70 -14.68 9.61
N ASP A 229 -13.34 -15.37 10.69
CA ASP A 229 -14.15 -15.45 11.93
C ASP A 229 -14.12 -14.14 12.73
N SER A 230 -13.04 -13.35 12.61
CA SER A 230 -12.89 -12.02 13.21
C SER A 230 -12.15 -11.07 12.28
N ILE A 231 -12.11 -9.78 12.61
CA ILE A 231 -11.40 -8.76 11.80
C ILE A 231 -9.88 -8.99 11.71
N ASP A 232 -9.32 -9.82 12.59
CA ASP A 232 -7.89 -10.18 12.64
C ASP A 232 -7.62 -11.59 12.07
N ASP A 233 -8.66 -12.34 11.66
CA ASP A 233 -8.51 -13.68 11.07
C ASP A 233 -8.11 -13.61 9.60
N PHE A 234 -6.82 -13.42 9.35
CA PHE A 234 -6.29 -13.38 7.98
C PHE A 234 -5.84 -14.75 7.45
N LYS A 235 -6.14 -15.86 8.14
CA LYS A 235 -5.56 -17.17 7.82
C LYS A 235 -5.91 -17.61 6.39
N THR A 236 -7.22 -17.65 6.08
CA THR A 236 -7.69 -18.05 4.75
C THR A 236 -7.20 -17.09 3.67
N TRP A 237 -7.24 -15.78 3.94
CA TRP A 237 -6.77 -14.77 3.00
C TRP A 237 -5.29 -14.95 2.64
N LYS A 238 -4.42 -15.13 3.64
CA LYS A 238 -2.98 -15.34 3.40
C LYS A 238 -2.74 -16.54 2.50
N HIS A 239 -3.45 -17.65 2.73
CA HIS A 239 -3.33 -18.83 1.87
C HIS A 239 -3.85 -18.56 0.45
N VAL A 240 -4.99 -17.88 0.28
CA VAL A 240 -5.48 -17.45 -1.05
C VAL A 240 -4.43 -16.58 -1.75
N ALA A 241 -3.82 -15.62 -1.05
CA ALA A 241 -2.77 -14.77 -1.59
C ALA A 241 -1.53 -15.59 -1.99
N THR A 242 -1.13 -16.59 -1.21
CA THR A 242 -0.07 -17.54 -1.57
C THR A 242 -0.41 -18.32 -2.85
N CYS A 243 -1.62 -18.86 -2.95
CA CYS A 243 -2.11 -19.59 -4.12
C CYS A 243 -2.06 -18.72 -5.39
N LEU A 244 -2.46 -17.45 -5.26
CA LEU A 244 -2.47 -16.48 -6.35
C LEU A 244 -1.10 -15.83 -6.60
N ARG A 245 -0.07 -16.25 -5.87
CA ARG A 245 1.30 -15.72 -5.96
C ARG A 245 1.36 -14.20 -5.73
N MET A 246 0.53 -13.70 -4.81
CA MET A 246 0.50 -12.32 -4.35
C MET A 246 1.38 -12.12 -3.10
N TRP A 247 1.33 -10.93 -2.50
CA TRP A 247 1.93 -10.65 -1.20
C TRP A 247 1.21 -11.43 -0.09
N ASP A 248 1.94 -12.27 0.63
CA ASP A 248 1.39 -13.21 1.62
C ASP A 248 2.12 -13.22 2.98
N LEU A 249 3.08 -12.31 3.19
CA LEU A 249 3.85 -12.25 4.44
C LEU A 249 3.02 -11.68 5.62
N ASP A 250 2.28 -10.60 5.34
CA ASP A 250 1.31 -9.95 6.23
C ASP A 250 0.06 -9.54 5.43
N ALA A 251 -1.06 -9.34 6.12
CA ALA A 251 -2.31 -8.95 5.47
C ALA A 251 -2.24 -7.48 4.99
N ARG A 252 -2.49 -7.26 3.69
CA ARG A 252 -2.49 -5.93 3.05
C ARG A 252 -3.61 -5.84 2.02
N GLY A 253 -3.92 -4.61 1.61
CA GLY A 253 -4.89 -4.34 0.54
C GLY A 253 -6.35 -4.60 0.91
N PHE A 254 -6.67 -4.73 2.21
CA PHE A 254 -8.03 -4.91 2.67
C PHE A 254 -8.68 -3.60 3.08
N HIS A 255 -9.99 -3.54 2.89
CA HIS A 255 -10.87 -2.50 3.42
C HIS A 255 -12.10 -3.19 4.00
N ASN A 256 -12.35 -3.06 5.30
CA ASN A 256 -13.47 -3.71 6.00
C ASN A 256 -13.59 -5.22 5.69
N SER A 257 -12.45 -5.94 5.79
CA SER A 257 -12.35 -7.39 5.51
C SER A 257 -12.74 -7.78 4.07
N MET A 258 -12.49 -6.88 3.11
CA MET A 258 -12.68 -7.12 1.69
C MET A 258 -11.43 -6.71 0.89
N TRP A 259 -11.12 -7.49 -0.14
CA TRP A 259 -9.98 -7.26 -1.04
C TRP A 259 -10.44 -7.09 -2.48
N ARG A 260 -9.71 -6.29 -3.23
CA ARG A 260 -9.95 -6.04 -4.66
C ARG A 260 -8.65 -6.23 -5.43
N PHE A 261 -8.73 -6.93 -6.55
CA PHE A 261 -7.60 -7.14 -7.47
C PHE A 261 -8.11 -7.59 -8.83
N TRP A 262 -7.19 -7.89 -9.75
CA TRP A 262 -7.52 -8.33 -11.10
C TRP A 262 -6.94 -9.72 -11.38
N LEU A 263 -7.75 -10.60 -11.96
CA LEU A 263 -7.32 -11.88 -12.53
C LEU A 263 -7.90 -12.04 -13.93
N LYS A 264 -7.07 -12.46 -14.88
CA LYS A 264 -7.48 -12.65 -16.28
C LYS A 264 -8.19 -11.43 -16.89
N LYS A 265 -7.82 -10.21 -16.48
CA LYS A 265 -8.45 -8.93 -16.87
C LYS A 265 -9.90 -8.75 -16.38
N ASN A 266 -10.29 -9.48 -15.33
CA ASN A 266 -11.56 -9.31 -14.64
C ASN A 266 -11.32 -8.76 -13.24
N HIS A 267 -12.22 -7.91 -12.76
CA HIS A 267 -12.16 -7.36 -11.42
C HIS A 267 -12.71 -8.38 -10.43
N ILE A 268 -11.89 -8.73 -9.45
CA ILE A 268 -12.20 -9.73 -8.44
C ILE A 268 -12.37 -9.04 -7.10
N ILE A 269 -13.47 -9.34 -6.42
CA ILE A 269 -13.74 -8.93 -5.05
C ILE A 269 -13.72 -10.18 -4.15
N VAL A 270 -13.06 -10.09 -3.01
CA VAL A 270 -13.05 -11.15 -2.00
C VAL A 270 -13.61 -10.60 -0.72
N VAL A 271 -14.63 -11.25 -0.15
CA VAL A 271 -15.27 -10.81 1.10
C VAL A 271 -15.05 -11.86 2.19
N GLY A 272 -14.48 -11.44 3.32
CA GLY A 272 -14.25 -12.30 4.49
C GLY A 272 -15.48 -12.36 5.40
N CYS A 273 -16.09 -13.53 5.55
CA CYS A 273 -17.30 -13.74 6.35
C CYS A 273 -17.09 -14.67 7.54
N PRO A 274 -17.72 -14.38 8.70
CA PRO A 274 -18.73 -13.32 8.95
C PRO A 274 -18.16 -11.93 9.31
N ALA A 275 -16.84 -11.73 9.40
CA ALA A 275 -16.27 -10.48 9.91
C ALA A 275 -16.58 -9.22 9.08
N SER A 276 -16.68 -9.33 7.75
CA SER A 276 -16.95 -8.20 6.88
C SER A 276 -18.41 -7.77 6.98
N LYS A 277 -18.64 -6.45 7.06
CA LYS A 277 -19.98 -5.87 6.90
C LYS A 277 -20.60 -6.15 5.53
N TYR A 278 -19.80 -6.52 4.53
CA TYR A 278 -20.25 -6.83 3.17
C TYR A 278 -20.81 -8.25 3.04
N CYS A 279 -20.81 -9.04 4.11
CA CYS A 279 -21.39 -10.39 4.12
C CYS A 279 -22.90 -10.40 3.87
N SER A 280 -23.58 -9.26 3.99
CA SER A 280 -24.98 -9.09 3.56
C SER A 280 -25.21 -9.39 2.08
N HIS A 281 -24.17 -9.29 1.23
CA HIS A 281 -24.25 -9.62 -0.20
C HIS A 281 -24.05 -11.11 -0.48
N LYS A 282 -23.67 -11.92 0.52
CA LYS A 282 -23.42 -13.35 0.34
C LYS A 282 -24.73 -14.14 0.38
N PRO A 283 -25.10 -14.88 -0.68
CA PRO A 283 -26.25 -15.78 -0.60
C PRO A 283 -26.08 -16.88 0.44
N ASP A 284 -27.18 -17.37 0.99
CA ASP A 284 -27.18 -18.39 2.04
C ASP A 284 -26.65 -19.74 1.56
N ASN A 285 -26.86 -20.08 0.29
CA ASN A 285 -26.38 -21.32 -0.32
C ASN A 285 -24.87 -21.31 -0.61
N ILE A 286 -24.21 -20.15 -0.56
CA ILE A 286 -22.77 -20.03 -0.82
C ILE A 286 -21.99 -20.22 0.48
N LYS A 287 -21.13 -21.25 0.47
CA LYS A 287 -20.19 -21.54 1.56
C LYS A 287 -18.88 -20.78 1.34
N PRO A 288 -18.43 -19.96 2.31
CA PRO A 288 -17.12 -19.32 2.20
C PRO A 288 -16.00 -20.36 2.13
N ILE A 289 -15.02 -20.12 1.26
CA ILE A 289 -13.81 -20.93 1.15
C ILE A 289 -13.10 -20.94 2.50
N TYR A 290 -12.58 -22.09 2.92
CA TYR A 290 -11.76 -22.20 4.11
C TYR A 290 -10.51 -23.03 3.82
N ILE A 291 -9.33 -22.44 4.05
CA ILE A 291 -8.03 -23.09 3.82
C ILE A 291 -7.28 -23.03 5.16
N PRO A 292 -7.47 -24.00 6.06
CA PRO A 292 -6.88 -23.97 7.39
C PRO A 292 -5.38 -24.35 7.41
N GLU A 293 -4.99 -25.21 6.48
CA GLU A 293 -3.65 -25.78 6.34
C GLU A 293 -2.74 -24.84 5.56
N SER A 294 -1.45 -24.86 5.88
CA SER A 294 -0.44 -24.10 5.14
C SER A 294 -0.37 -24.60 3.70
N VAL A 295 -0.27 -23.66 2.77
CA VAL A 295 -0.16 -23.95 1.34
C VAL A 295 1.22 -23.56 0.83
N GLU A 296 1.73 -24.32 -0.14
CA GLU A 296 2.93 -23.95 -0.87
C GLU A 296 2.59 -22.99 -2.01
N ARG A 297 3.46 -21.99 -2.22
CA ARG A 297 3.33 -21.07 -3.34
C ARG A 297 3.51 -21.85 -4.65
N PRO A 298 2.54 -21.81 -5.58
CA PRO A 298 2.69 -22.51 -6.86
C PRO A 298 3.94 -22.05 -7.62
N LEU A 299 4.52 -22.98 -8.40
CA LEU A 299 5.66 -22.72 -9.27
C LEU A 299 5.30 -21.65 -10.34
N ASP A 300 6.33 -21.04 -10.92
CA ASP A 300 6.15 -20.22 -12.12
C ASP A 300 5.62 -21.09 -13.27
N GLU A 301 4.44 -20.73 -13.78
CA GLU A 301 3.94 -21.17 -15.10
C GLU A 301 4.60 -20.37 -16.21
#